data_AF-A0A3D6BZM7-F1
#
_entry.id   AF-A0A3D6BZM7-F1
#
_cell.length_a   1.000
_cell.length_b   1.000
_cell.length_c   1.000
_cell.angle_alpha   90.00
_cell.angle_beta   90.00
_cell.angle_gamma   90.00
#
_symmetry.space_group_name_H-M   'P 1'
#
loop_
_entity.id
_entity.type
_entity.pdbx_description
1 polymer ?
#
loop_
_entity_poly.entity_id
_entity_poly.type
_entity_poly.pdbx_seq_one_letter_code
_entity_poly.pdbx_strand_id
1 'polypeptide(L)'
;MKLLKDFEHFYQGFSPGYDGKCRIRIFTHDKKLKTVGICSALEENTGTSTTNCIEHIYLDIKNQLLAQKSDASLSNSEVLNKLEQFIKEHKTSKIWAIAANFLLIAWRQFKIHNENKFDGDLIWIDHWPVGMGLKPSQHEFAIVRFSENFEPFWNHISEAQFEQYTGIKIWQLEPLRLESEMV
;
A
#
# COMPACT_ATOMS: atom_id res chain seq x y z
N MET A 1 -6.52 11.82 -3.89
CA MET A 1 -5.97 10.78 -2.99
C MET A 1 -4.60 11.23 -2.47
N LYS A 2 -4.15 10.78 -1.29
CA LYS A 2 -2.82 11.10 -0.76
C LYS A 2 -1.86 9.93 -1.01
N LEU A 3 -0.66 10.23 -1.53
CA LEU A 3 0.41 9.24 -1.69
C LEU A 3 0.96 8.88 -0.31
N LEU A 4 0.99 7.58 0.00
CA LEU A 4 1.50 7.04 1.27
C LEU A 4 2.89 6.44 1.09
N LYS A 5 3.10 5.70 -0.01
CA LYS A 5 4.38 5.06 -0.34
C LYS A 5 4.62 5.09 -1.83
N ASP A 6 5.88 5.22 -2.21
CA ASP A 6 6.33 5.19 -3.59
C ASP A 6 7.74 4.58 -3.65
N PHE A 7 7.85 3.37 -4.19
CA PHE A 7 9.08 2.59 -4.20
C PHE A 7 9.13 1.64 -5.39
N GLU A 8 10.30 1.09 -5.65
CA GLU A 8 10.48 0.06 -6.66
C GLU A 8 10.46 -1.32 -6.01
N HIS A 9 9.84 -2.27 -6.67
CA HIS A 9 9.72 -3.64 -6.21
C HIS A 9 10.28 -4.58 -7.27
N PHE A 10 11.27 -5.37 -6.86
CA PHE A 10 11.84 -6.43 -7.66
C PHE A 10 10.99 -7.69 -7.50
N TYR A 11 10.74 -8.37 -8.61
CA TYR A 11 10.01 -9.63 -8.63
C TYR A 11 10.71 -10.62 -9.55
N GLN A 12 10.64 -11.90 -9.19
CA GLN A 12 11.14 -12.97 -10.03
C GLN A 12 10.16 -13.17 -11.19
N GLY A 13 10.66 -13.17 -12.42
CA GLY A 13 9.80 -13.43 -13.58
C GLY A 13 9.44 -14.91 -13.72
N PHE A 14 8.57 -15.18 -14.69
CA PHE A 14 8.03 -16.52 -14.95
C PHE A 14 9.12 -17.57 -15.26
N SER A 15 10.27 -17.14 -15.80
CA SER A 15 11.40 -18.02 -16.11
C SER A 15 12.65 -17.61 -15.32
N PRO A 16 13.44 -18.58 -14.80
CA PRO A 16 14.68 -18.27 -14.08
C PRO A 16 15.60 -17.38 -14.89
N GLY A 17 16.10 -16.29 -14.28
CA GLY A 17 16.99 -15.32 -14.92
C GLY A 17 16.29 -14.18 -15.66
N TYR A 18 14.96 -14.15 -15.69
CA TYR A 18 14.17 -13.04 -16.24
C TYR A 18 13.47 -12.25 -15.13
N ASP A 19 14.26 -11.68 -14.23
CA ASP A 19 13.73 -10.85 -13.15
C ASP A 19 13.20 -9.52 -13.70
N GLY A 20 12.21 -8.96 -12.99
CA GLY A 20 11.60 -7.69 -13.34
C GLY A 20 11.55 -6.74 -12.16
N LYS A 21 11.28 -5.47 -12.48
CA LYS A 21 11.03 -4.41 -11.52
C LYS A 21 9.77 -3.66 -11.88
N CYS A 22 9.00 -3.26 -10.88
CA CYS A 22 7.86 -2.38 -11.06
C CYS A 22 7.90 -1.22 -10.07
N ARG A 23 7.20 -0.14 -10.41
CA ARG A 23 6.98 0.98 -9.50
C ARG A 23 5.70 0.75 -8.72
N ILE A 24 5.81 0.63 -7.40
CA ILE A 24 4.68 0.48 -6.50
C ILE A 24 4.32 1.82 -5.87
N ARG A 25 3.09 2.25 -6.09
CA ARG A 25 2.50 3.42 -5.41
C ARG A 25 1.30 3.03 -4.60
N ILE A 26 1.32 3.36 -3.32
CA ILE A 26 0.19 3.15 -2.41
C ILE A 26 -0.42 4.50 -2.08
N PHE A 27 -1.70 4.65 -2.39
CA PHE A 27 -2.50 5.82 -2.09
C PHE A 27 -3.56 5.50 -1.05
N THR A 28 -3.87 6.47 -0.20
CA THR A 28 -4.95 6.36 0.78
C THR A 28 -5.87 7.58 0.75
N HIS A 29 -7.13 7.37 1.13
CA HIS A 29 -8.09 8.45 1.36
C HIS A 29 -8.26 8.67 2.85
N ASP A 30 -7.85 9.83 3.36
CA ASP A 30 -7.88 10.17 4.80
C ASP A 30 -9.23 9.90 5.47
N LYS A 31 -10.33 10.06 4.72
CA LYS A 31 -11.71 9.93 5.23
C LYS A 31 -12.48 8.66 4.83
N LYS A 32 -12.00 7.82 3.90
CA LYS A 32 -12.84 6.79 3.24
C LYS A 32 -12.38 5.33 3.38
N LEU A 33 -11.43 5.01 4.25
CA LEU A 33 -10.86 3.65 4.42
C LEU A 33 -10.40 2.97 3.11
N LYS A 34 -10.31 3.71 2.01
CA LYS A 34 -9.99 3.20 0.68
C LYS A 34 -8.48 3.29 0.47
N THR A 35 -7.87 2.15 0.19
CA THR A 35 -6.44 2.06 -0.17
C THR A 35 -6.34 1.60 -1.62
N VAL A 36 -5.52 2.29 -2.41
CA VAL A 36 -5.29 1.94 -3.81
C VAL A 36 -3.81 1.65 -3.98
N GLY A 37 -3.48 0.43 -4.36
CA GLY A 37 -2.14 0.04 -4.76
C GLY A 37 -2.05 0.01 -6.29
N ILE A 38 -1.01 0.64 -6.83
CA ILE A 38 -0.74 0.71 -8.26
C ILE A 38 0.61 0.06 -8.51
N CYS A 39 0.62 -0.97 -9.35
CA CYS A 39 1.80 -1.60 -9.90
C CYS A 39 2.03 -1.04 -11.31
N SER A 40 3.06 -0.22 -11.50
CA SER A 40 3.38 0.33 -12.82
C SER A 40 4.54 -0.44 -13.45
N ALA A 41 4.34 -0.90 -14.68
CA ALA A 41 5.40 -1.52 -15.48
C ALA A 41 6.52 -0.51 -15.77
N LEU A 42 7.75 -1.01 -15.85
CA LEU A 42 8.95 -0.26 -16.22
C LEU A 42 9.52 -0.81 -17.54
N GLU A 43 10.06 0.05 -18.40
CA GLU A 43 10.52 -0.31 -19.75
C GLU A 43 11.73 -1.25 -19.74
N GLU A 44 12.48 -1.27 -18.64
CA GLU A 44 13.65 -2.10 -18.43
C GLU A 44 13.35 -3.60 -18.26
N ASN A 45 12.07 -3.96 -18.10
CA ASN A 45 11.67 -5.36 -17.98
C ASN A 45 11.80 -6.10 -19.32
N THR A 46 12.80 -6.97 -19.42
CA THR A 46 13.00 -7.84 -20.58
C THR A 46 12.65 -9.29 -20.26
N GLY A 47 11.76 -9.91 -21.02
CA GLY A 47 11.40 -11.33 -20.89
C GLY A 47 10.41 -11.66 -19.77
N THR A 48 9.91 -10.66 -19.03
CA THR A 48 8.79 -10.78 -18.09
C THR A 48 7.94 -9.52 -18.11
N SER A 49 6.75 -9.55 -17.50
CA SER A 49 5.85 -8.40 -17.36
C SER A 49 5.23 -8.38 -15.96
N THR A 50 4.77 -7.22 -15.51
CA THR A 50 4.03 -7.10 -14.25
C THR A 50 2.78 -7.96 -14.25
N THR A 51 2.12 -8.04 -15.41
CA THR A 51 0.92 -8.85 -15.66
C THR A 51 1.15 -10.33 -15.40
N ASN A 52 2.29 -10.88 -15.85
CA ASN A 52 2.61 -12.30 -15.67
C ASN A 52 2.93 -12.68 -14.22
N CYS A 53 3.20 -11.70 -13.37
CA CYS A 53 3.63 -11.91 -11.99
C CYS A 53 2.73 -11.14 -11.00
N ILE A 54 1.55 -10.69 -11.43
CA ILE A 54 0.76 -9.69 -10.70
C ILE A 54 0.25 -10.24 -9.37
N GLU A 55 -0.05 -11.54 -9.31
CA GLU A 55 -0.46 -12.24 -8.10
C GLU A 55 0.66 -12.29 -7.06
N HIS A 56 1.88 -12.59 -7.49
CA HIS A 56 3.05 -12.67 -6.62
C HIS A 56 3.42 -11.29 -6.09
N ILE A 57 3.47 -10.29 -6.97
CA ILE A 57 3.71 -8.89 -6.60
C ILE A 57 2.66 -8.43 -5.59
N TYR A 58 1.37 -8.71 -5.84
CA TYR A 58 0.31 -8.33 -4.91
C TYR A 58 0.51 -8.97 -3.53
N LEU A 59 0.82 -10.26 -3.45
CA LEU A 59 1.02 -10.95 -2.18
C LEU A 59 2.20 -10.36 -1.41
N ASP A 60 3.32 -10.11 -2.10
CA ASP A 60 4.51 -9.54 -1.50
C ASP A 60 4.22 -8.15 -0.92
N ILE A 61 3.55 -7.29 -1.69
CA ILE A 61 3.18 -5.95 -1.23
C ILE A 61 2.17 -6.03 -0.09
N LYS A 62 1.14 -6.88 -0.18
CA LYS A 62 0.16 -7.07 0.89
C LYS A 62 0.84 -7.53 2.19
N ASN A 63 1.74 -8.50 2.11
CA ASN A 63 2.48 -9.03 3.25
C ASN A 63 3.40 -7.96 3.87
N GLN A 64 4.10 -7.17 3.04
CA GLN A 64 4.92 -6.04 3.54
C GLN A 64 4.06 -4.98 4.25
N LEU A 65 2.87 -4.67 3.72
CA LEU A 65 1.94 -3.74 4.35
C LEU A 65 1.41 -4.26 5.69
N LEU A 66 1.13 -5.56 5.78
CA LEU A 66 0.67 -6.21 7.01
C LEU A 66 1.80 -6.33 8.06
N ALA A 67 3.01 -6.70 7.66
CA ALA A 67 4.17 -6.84 8.55
C ALA A 67 4.54 -5.50 9.22
N GLN A 68 4.51 -4.40 8.46
CA GLN A 68 4.74 -3.08 9.05
C GLN A 68 3.66 -2.67 10.05
N LYS A 69 2.43 -3.18 9.89
CA LYS A 69 1.35 -2.96 10.86
C LYS A 69 1.58 -3.77 12.13
N SER A 70 2.04 -5.03 12.03
CA SER A 70 2.38 -5.82 13.22
C SER A 70 3.55 -5.21 13.99
N ASP A 71 4.57 -4.68 13.32
CA ASP A 71 5.69 -4.05 14.01
C ASP A 71 5.27 -2.75 14.70
N ALA A 72 4.43 -1.95 14.03
CA ALA A 72 3.83 -0.76 14.64
C ALA A 72 2.92 -1.13 15.84
N SER A 73 2.15 -2.23 15.76
CA SER A 73 1.30 -2.66 16.87
C SER A 73 2.09 -3.22 18.05
N LEU A 74 3.18 -3.94 17.78
CA LEU A 74 4.13 -4.46 18.77
C LEU A 74 4.86 -3.31 19.49
N SER A 75 5.42 -2.35 18.74
CA SER A 75 6.04 -1.15 19.32
C SER A 75 5.06 -0.37 20.20
N ASN A 76 3.83 -0.23 19.75
CA ASN A 76 2.78 0.40 20.54
C ASN A 76 2.42 -0.38 21.80
N SER A 77 2.45 -1.72 21.77
CA SER A 77 2.20 -2.57 22.95
C SER A 77 3.33 -2.45 23.99
N GLU A 78 4.57 -2.27 23.56
CA GLU A 78 5.68 -1.98 24.47
C GLU A 78 5.53 -0.62 25.15
N VAL A 79 5.06 0.39 24.42
CA VAL A 79 4.73 1.71 24.98
C VAL A 79 3.60 1.59 26.00
N LEU A 80 2.58 0.77 25.74
CA LEU A 80 1.50 0.49 26.68
C LEU A 80 2.02 -0.21 27.94
N ASN A 81 2.88 -1.22 27.80
CA ASN A 81 3.48 -1.90 28.95
C ASN A 81 4.29 -0.92 29.82
N LYS A 82 5.05 0.00 29.22
CA LYS A 82 5.77 1.06 29.94
C LYS A 82 4.83 2.05 30.62
N LEU A 83 3.72 2.40 29.98
CA LEU A 83 2.67 3.25 30.58
C LEU A 83 1.99 2.56 31.76
N GLU A 84 1.61 1.29 31.63
CA GLU A 84 1.03 0.50 32.71
C GLU A 84 2.00 0.36 33.89
N GLN A 85 3.28 0.14 33.61
CA GLN A 85 4.34 0.15 34.61
C GLN A 85 4.46 1.51 35.31
N PHE A 86 4.50 2.61 34.56
CA PHE A 86 4.55 3.97 35.12
C PHE A 86 3.35 4.27 36.03
N ILE A 87 2.13 3.90 35.62
CA ILE A 87 0.90 4.05 36.42
C ILE A 87 1.00 3.25 37.72
N LYS A 88 1.52 2.02 37.64
CA LYS A 88 1.70 1.14 38.80
C LYS A 88 2.71 1.74 39.78
N GLU A 89 3.77 2.35 39.29
CA GLU A 89 4.82 2.99 40.08
C GLU A 89 4.36 4.32 40.72
N HIS A 90 3.47 5.07 40.06
CA HIS A 90 3.01 6.40 40.50
C HIS A 90 1.59 6.42 41.10
N LYS A 91 1.12 5.26 41.56
CA LYS A 91 -0.26 4.97 42.05
C LYS A 91 -0.80 5.93 43.13
N THR A 92 0.06 6.69 43.79
CA THR A 92 -0.29 7.56 44.94
C THR A 92 -0.73 8.96 44.56
N SER A 93 -0.53 9.40 43.31
CA SER A 93 -0.96 10.72 42.83
C SER A 93 -2.27 10.64 42.04
N LYS A 94 -3.33 11.26 42.58
CA LYS A 94 -4.64 11.36 41.89
C LYS A 94 -4.56 12.01 40.51
N ILE A 95 -3.63 12.96 40.32
CA ILE A 95 -3.47 13.71 39.06
C ILE A 95 -2.87 12.82 37.96
N TRP A 96 -1.87 12.00 38.31
CA TRP A 96 -1.21 11.10 37.35
C TRP A 96 -2.10 9.92 36.94
N ALA A 97 -2.93 9.40 37.86
CA ALA A 97 -3.92 8.38 37.55
C ALA A 97 -4.98 8.87 36.55
N ILE A 98 -5.43 10.13 36.67
CA ILE A 98 -6.39 10.74 35.75
C ILE A 98 -5.75 10.94 34.36
N ALA A 99 -4.56 11.54 34.30
CA ALA A 99 -3.85 11.77 33.04
C ALA A 99 -3.59 10.47 32.26
N ALA A 100 -3.21 9.41 32.97
CA ALA A 100 -2.97 8.11 32.37
C ALA A 100 -4.26 7.45 31.85
N ASN A 101 -5.39 7.60 32.55
CA ASN A 101 -6.67 7.07 32.10
C ASN A 101 -7.18 7.81 30.85
N PHE A 102 -7.00 9.14 30.79
CA PHE A 102 -7.28 9.91 29.58
C PHE A 102 -6.41 9.48 28.39
N LEU A 103 -5.12 9.25 28.63
CA LEU A 103 -4.21 8.72 27.61
C LEU A 103 -4.69 7.35 27.12
N LEU A 104 -5.02 6.42 28.01
CA LEU A 104 -5.55 5.10 27.65
C LEU A 104 -6.86 5.16 26.85
N ILE A 105 -7.78 6.06 27.21
CA ILE A 105 -9.05 6.26 26.49
C ILE A 105 -8.80 6.82 25.08
N ALA A 106 -7.98 7.87 24.97
CA ALA A 106 -7.60 8.45 23.69
C ALA A 106 -6.90 7.41 22.80
N TRP A 107 -6.08 6.56 23.39
CA TRP A 107 -5.37 5.49 22.70
C TRP A 107 -6.29 4.35 22.24
N ARG A 108 -7.25 3.93 23.07
CA ARG A 108 -8.29 2.94 22.68
C ARG A 108 -9.10 3.45 21.48
N GLN A 109 -9.47 4.73 21.48
CA GLN A 109 -10.16 5.33 20.33
C GLN A 109 -9.28 5.37 19.08
N PHE A 110 -7.99 5.67 19.22
CA PHE A 110 -7.02 5.64 18.11
C PHE A 110 -6.79 4.23 17.55
N LYS A 111 -6.68 3.21 18.42
CA LYS A 111 -6.50 1.80 18.03
C LYS A 111 -7.70 1.27 17.24
N ILE A 112 -8.92 1.52 17.73
CA ILE A 112 -10.17 1.15 17.04
C ILE A 112 -10.29 1.84 15.67
N HIS A 113 -9.76 3.06 15.53
CA HIS A 113 -9.75 3.78 14.26
C HIS A 113 -8.72 3.22 13.24
N ASN A 114 -7.59 2.67 13.70
CA ASN A 114 -6.49 2.21 12.83
C ASN A 114 -6.50 0.71 12.53
N GLU A 115 -7.04 -0.14 13.41
CA GLU A 115 -7.09 -1.59 13.17
C GLU A 115 -8.03 -1.96 12.02
N ASN A 116 -9.08 -1.17 11.77
CA ASN A 116 -10.09 -1.39 10.73
C ASN A 116 -9.70 -0.93 9.30
N LYS A 117 -8.47 -0.47 9.06
CA LYS A 117 -8.09 0.17 7.77
C LYS A 117 -7.64 -0.77 6.64
N PHE A 118 -7.46 -2.07 6.88
CA PHE A 118 -6.79 -2.95 5.91
C PHE A 118 -7.46 -4.31 5.62
N ASP A 119 -8.62 -4.59 6.23
CA ASP A 119 -9.30 -5.89 6.04
C ASP A 119 -10.51 -5.83 5.09
N GLY A 120 -10.60 -4.75 4.32
CA GLY A 120 -11.50 -4.61 3.17
C GLY A 120 -11.02 -3.44 2.32
N ASP A 121 -10.94 -3.63 1.00
CA ASP A 121 -10.76 -2.57 -0.01
C ASP A 121 -9.32 -2.09 -0.32
N LEU A 122 -8.30 -2.98 -0.35
CA LEU A 122 -7.15 -2.71 -1.22
C LEU A 122 -7.59 -2.90 -2.67
N ILE A 123 -7.73 -1.80 -3.39
CA ILE A 123 -7.90 -1.84 -4.84
C ILE A 123 -6.52 -1.97 -5.47
N TRP A 124 -6.34 -3.04 -6.24
CA TRP A 124 -5.11 -3.29 -6.95
C TRP A 124 -5.25 -2.90 -8.42
N ILE A 125 -4.31 -2.11 -8.92
CA ILE A 125 -4.27 -1.63 -10.30
C ILE A 125 -2.98 -2.09 -10.95
N ASP A 126 -3.09 -2.79 -12.09
CA ASP A 126 -1.99 -3.00 -13.03
C ASP A 126 -1.99 -1.81 -14.00
N HIS A 127 -0.83 -1.18 -14.18
CA HIS A 127 -0.67 0.07 -14.93
C HIS A 127 0.48 -0.08 -15.94
N TRP A 128 0.16 0.14 -17.21
CA TRP A 128 1.12 0.25 -18.29
C TRP A 128 1.22 1.72 -18.68
N PRO A 129 2.36 2.38 -18.45
CA PRO A 129 2.54 3.78 -18.81
C PRO A 129 2.56 4.00 -20.33
N VAL A 130 2.46 5.28 -20.74
CA VAL A 130 2.67 5.69 -22.13
C VAL A 130 4.01 5.12 -22.64
N GLY A 131 4.02 4.62 -23.87
CA GLY A 131 5.16 3.91 -24.47
C GLY A 131 5.15 2.40 -24.22
N MET A 132 4.34 1.92 -23.28
CA MET A 132 4.20 0.49 -22.96
C MET A 132 2.78 -0.02 -23.25
N GLY A 133 2.61 -1.34 -23.15
CA GLY A 133 1.31 -1.99 -23.34
C GLY A 133 0.89 -2.14 -24.80
N LEU A 134 -0.42 -2.34 -25.00
CA LEU A 134 -1.04 -2.48 -26.32
C LEU A 134 -1.39 -1.12 -26.94
N LYS A 135 -1.50 -0.05 -26.13
CA LYS A 135 -1.83 1.31 -26.56
C LYS A 135 -0.74 2.29 -26.15
N PRO A 136 0.40 2.32 -26.87
CA PRO A 136 1.57 3.08 -26.46
C PRO A 136 1.38 4.61 -26.45
N SER A 137 0.27 5.14 -26.98
CA SER A 137 -0.04 6.57 -26.98
C SER A 137 -0.74 7.08 -25.72
N GLN A 138 -1.06 6.21 -24.76
CA GLN A 138 -1.82 6.56 -23.56
C GLN A 138 -1.47 5.62 -22.40
N HIS A 139 -1.84 6.00 -21.17
CA HIS A 139 -1.77 5.07 -20.06
C HIS A 139 -2.86 4.00 -20.20
N GLU A 140 -2.51 2.76 -19.87
CA GLU A 140 -3.45 1.66 -19.74
C GLU A 140 -3.55 1.22 -18.29
N PHE A 141 -4.78 0.97 -17.85
CA PHE A 141 -5.07 0.55 -16.48
C PHE A 141 -5.97 -0.67 -16.51
N ALA A 142 -5.75 -1.56 -15.54
CA ALA A 142 -6.67 -2.63 -15.23
C ALA A 142 -6.87 -2.73 -13.72
N ILE A 143 -8.13 -2.80 -13.30
CA ILE A 143 -8.45 -3.19 -11.92
C ILE A 143 -8.25 -4.70 -11.84
N VAL A 144 -7.33 -5.12 -10.98
CA VAL A 144 -7.00 -6.53 -10.78
C VAL A 144 -7.83 -7.05 -9.62
N ARG A 145 -8.51 -8.16 -9.86
CA ARG A 145 -9.23 -8.94 -8.84
C ARG A 145 -8.71 -10.36 -8.87
N PHE A 146 -8.89 -11.08 -7.76
CA PHE A 146 -8.45 -12.47 -7.64
C PHE A 146 -9.66 -13.36 -7.35
N SER A 147 -9.70 -14.57 -7.92
CA SER A 147 -10.66 -15.61 -7.51
C SER A 147 -10.32 -16.13 -6.11
N GLU A 148 -11.15 -17.04 -5.61
CA GLU A 148 -10.87 -17.80 -4.39
C GLU A 148 -9.58 -18.62 -4.49
N ASN A 149 -9.23 -19.10 -5.69
CA ASN A 149 -7.97 -19.80 -5.98
C ASN A 149 -6.81 -18.85 -6.28
N PHE A 150 -7.03 -17.54 -6.10
CA PHE A 150 -6.05 -16.49 -6.30
C PHE A 150 -5.61 -16.29 -7.77
N GLU A 151 -6.44 -16.68 -8.72
CA GLU A 151 -6.23 -16.42 -10.14
C GLU A 151 -6.63 -14.96 -10.48
N PRO A 152 -5.79 -14.20 -11.21
CA PRO A 152 -6.07 -12.81 -11.53
C PRO A 152 -7.10 -12.61 -12.65
N PHE A 153 -7.90 -11.55 -12.51
CA PHE A 153 -8.82 -11.02 -13.52
C PHE A 153 -8.57 -9.53 -13.71
N TRP A 154 -8.40 -9.12 -14.96
CA TRP A 154 -8.14 -7.73 -15.34
C TRP A 154 -9.41 -7.10 -15.91
N ASN A 155 -9.93 -6.10 -15.21
CA ASN A 155 -10.97 -5.23 -15.75
C ASN A 155 -10.33 -3.94 -16.27
N HIS A 156 -10.07 -3.89 -17.58
CA HIS A 156 -9.44 -2.74 -18.24
C HIS A 156 -10.34 -1.51 -18.20
N ILE A 157 -9.75 -0.37 -17.87
CA ILE A 157 -10.45 0.91 -17.78
C ILE A 157 -9.67 2.02 -18.48
N SER A 158 -10.37 3.04 -18.97
CA SER A 158 -9.73 4.23 -19.52
C SER A 158 -9.10 5.10 -18.42
N GLU A 159 -8.21 6.01 -18.83
CA GLU A 159 -7.69 7.09 -17.99
C GLU A 159 -8.78 7.84 -17.20
N ALA A 160 -9.85 8.25 -17.88
CA ALA A 160 -10.97 8.96 -17.25
C ALA A 160 -11.69 8.09 -16.20
N GLN A 161 -11.90 6.81 -16.52
CA GLN A 161 -12.51 5.86 -15.59
C GLN A 161 -11.60 5.58 -14.39
N PHE A 162 -10.28 5.51 -14.60
CA PHE A 162 -9.30 5.37 -13.53
C PHE A 162 -9.37 6.54 -12.56
N GLU A 163 -9.34 7.78 -13.06
CA GLU A 163 -9.41 8.96 -12.19
C GLU A 163 -10.74 9.05 -11.44
N GLN A 164 -11.85 8.73 -12.12
CA GLN A 164 -13.18 8.71 -11.50
C GLN A 164 -13.28 7.62 -10.43
N TYR A 165 -12.77 6.43 -10.71
CA TYR A 165 -12.86 5.28 -9.82
C TYR A 165 -11.95 5.44 -8.60
N THR A 166 -10.71 5.88 -8.79
CA THR A 166 -9.69 5.92 -7.74
C THR A 166 -9.61 7.28 -7.03
N GLY A 167 -9.95 8.38 -7.71
CA GLY A 167 -9.67 9.74 -7.26
C GLY A 167 -8.19 10.12 -7.28
N ILE A 168 -7.36 9.34 -8.00
CA ILE A 168 -5.95 9.60 -8.28
C ILE A 168 -5.88 10.28 -9.64
N LYS A 169 -5.09 11.34 -9.73
CA LYS A 169 -4.85 12.01 -11.01
C LYS A 169 -3.65 11.39 -11.72
N ILE A 170 -3.70 11.28 -13.04
CA ILE A 170 -2.66 10.61 -13.83
C ILE A 170 -1.27 11.22 -13.60
N TRP A 171 -1.19 12.54 -13.50
CA TRP A 171 0.07 13.25 -13.20
C TRP A 171 0.70 12.85 -11.86
N GLN A 172 -0.04 12.22 -10.94
CA GLN A 172 0.51 11.69 -9.69
C GLN A 172 1.26 10.36 -9.88
N LEU A 173 1.23 9.78 -11.09
CA LEU A 173 1.96 8.58 -11.46
C LEU A 173 3.30 8.91 -12.15
N GLU A 174 3.60 10.21 -12.31
CA GLU A 174 4.83 10.69 -12.93
C GLU A 174 5.72 11.40 -11.89
N PRO A 175 7.06 11.35 -12.03
CA PRO A 175 7.81 10.56 -13.01
C PRO A 175 7.78 9.06 -12.67
N LEU A 176 7.90 8.17 -13.67
CA LEU A 176 7.95 6.71 -13.44
C LEU A 176 9.20 6.26 -12.68
N ARG A 177 10.35 6.89 -12.93
CA ARG A 177 11.63 6.59 -12.27
C ARG A 177 11.78 7.40 -10.98
N LEU A 178 12.50 6.83 -10.01
CA LEU A 178 12.91 7.58 -8.82
C LEU A 178 13.87 8.71 -9.20
N GLU A 179 13.64 9.90 -8.65
CA GLU A 179 14.51 11.07 -8.85
C GLU A 179 15.97 10.85 -8.35
N SER A 180 16.26 9.74 -7.66
CA SER A 180 17.61 9.37 -7.21
C SER A 180 18.52 8.80 -8.31
N GLU A 181 18.02 8.59 -9.54
CA GLU A 181 18.80 8.03 -10.66
C GLU A 181 19.34 9.10 -11.64
N MET A 182 19.24 10.39 -11.31
CA MET A 182 19.90 11.47 -12.07
C MET A 182 21.23 11.86 -11.41
N VAL A 183 22.23 10.98 -11.49
CA VAL A 183 23.64 11.30 -11.19
C VAL A 183 24.46 11.22 -12.46
#